data_AF-A0A3Q0EI72-F1
#
_entry.id   AF-A0A3Q0EI72-F1
#
_cell.length_a   1.000
_cell.length_b   1.000
_cell.length_c   1.000
_cell.angle_alpha   90.00
_cell.angle_beta   90.00
_cell.angle_gamma   90.00
#
_symmetry.space_group_name_H-M   'P 1'
#
loop_
_entity.id
_entity.type
_entity.pdbx_description
1 polymer ?
#
loop_
_entity_poly.entity_id
_entity_poly.type
_entity_poly.pdbx_seq_one_letter_code
_entity_poly.pdbx_strand_id
1 'polypeptide(L)'
;MAVNVYSTSVTSDNLSRHDMLFPGSIALKKVKFQAKLEHEYIQNFKILQAGFKRMGVDKIIPVDKLVKGKFQDNFEFVQWFKKFFDANYDGKDYDPVAARQGQETAVAPSLVAPALNKPKKPLSSSSAAPQRPISTQRTTAATKAGPGVVRKNPGVGNGDDEAAELMQQVSVLKLTVEDLEKERDFYFGKLRNIELICQENEGENDPLLQRIVDILYATDEGFVIPDEGGPQEEQEEY
;
A
#
# COMPACT_ATOMS: atom_id res chain seq x y z
N MET A 1 -1.56 5.24 -18.47
CA MET A 1 -1.64 4.62 -17.13
C MET A 1 -0.24 4.21 -16.71
N ALA A 2 0.34 4.90 -15.73
CA ALA A 2 1.64 4.53 -15.19
C ALA A 2 1.42 3.37 -14.20
N VAL A 3 2.02 2.22 -14.47
CA VAL A 3 2.04 1.11 -13.50
C VAL A 3 3.06 1.51 -12.44
N ASN A 4 2.61 1.71 -11.20
CA ASN A 4 3.48 2.05 -10.09
C ASN A 4 4.52 0.93 -9.86
N VAL A 5 5.78 1.24 -10.15
CA VAL A 5 6.93 0.35 -10.03
C VAL A 5 7.50 0.49 -8.61
N TYR A 6 6.80 -0.02 -7.61
CA TYR A 6 7.35 -0.13 -6.24
C TYR A 6 8.18 -1.41 -6.11
N SER A 7 9.28 -1.32 -5.36
CA SER A 7 10.37 -2.30 -5.19
C SER A 7 9.97 -3.77 -5.00
N THR A 8 8.75 -4.05 -4.54
CA THR A 8 8.28 -5.40 -4.22
C THR A 8 7.68 -6.12 -5.44
N SER A 9 6.95 -5.41 -6.31
CA SER A 9 6.37 -5.98 -7.53
C SER A 9 7.42 -6.15 -8.64
N VAL A 10 8.43 -5.28 -8.68
CA VAL A 10 9.49 -5.32 -9.70
C VAL A 10 10.21 -6.66 -9.73
N THR A 11 10.55 -7.22 -8.57
CA THR A 11 11.41 -8.42 -8.54
C THR A 11 10.65 -9.69 -8.93
N SER A 12 9.48 -9.91 -8.32
CA SER A 12 8.63 -11.08 -8.56
C SER A 12 7.96 -11.06 -9.94
N ASP A 13 7.54 -9.89 -10.41
CA ASP A 13 6.97 -9.75 -11.76
C ASP A 13 8.04 -9.89 -12.84
N ASN A 14 9.26 -9.37 -12.63
CA ASN A 14 10.36 -9.54 -13.59
C ASN A 14 10.79 -11.02 -13.69
N LEU A 15 10.79 -11.76 -12.59
CA LEU A 15 11.05 -13.20 -12.59
C LEU A 15 10.00 -13.96 -13.41
N SER A 16 8.72 -13.63 -13.23
CA SER A 16 7.62 -14.22 -14.01
C SER A 16 7.71 -13.86 -15.50
N ARG A 17 8.07 -12.61 -15.84
CA ARG A 17 8.26 -12.17 -17.22
C ARG A 17 9.48 -12.81 -17.89
N HIS A 18 10.56 -13.02 -17.15
CA HIS A 18 11.73 -13.72 -17.71
C HIS A 18 11.43 -15.19 -17.98
N ASP A 19 10.70 -15.87 -17.10
CA ASP A 19 10.23 -17.24 -17.36
C ASP A 19 9.30 -17.31 -18.57
N MET A 20 8.44 -16.31 -18.77
CA MET A 20 7.60 -16.21 -19.97
C MET A 20 8.43 -16.11 -21.27
N LEU A 21 9.52 -15.34 -21.27
CA LEU A 21 10.42 -15.27 -22.42
C LEU A 21 11.08 -16.64 -22.67
N PHE A 22 11.61 -17.25 -21.61
CA PHE A 22 12.39 -18.48 -21.67
C PHE A 22 11.88 -19.49 -20.62
N PRO A 23 10.87 -20.31 -20.94
CA PRO A 23 10.29 -21.24 -19.97
C PRO A 23 11.34 -22.17 -19.36
N GLY A 24 11.40 -22.23 -18.02
CA GLY A 24 12.38 -23.05 -17.29
C GLY A 24 13.75 -22.38 -17.10
N SER A 25 13.94 -21.15 -17.59
CA SER A 25 15.11 -20.32 -17.26
C SER A 25 15.10 -19.84 -15.80
N ILE A 26 13.92 -19.72 -15.20
CA ILE A 26 13.74 -19.30 -13.79
C ILE A 26 13.31 -20.49 -12.94
N ALA A 27 13.93 -20.63 -11.77
CA ALA A 27 13.48 -21.57 -10.75
C ALA A 27 12.27 -20.99 -10.00
N LEU A 28 11.11 -20.87 -10.65
CA LEU A 28 9.91 -20.22 -10.10
C LEU A 28 9.49 -20.78 -8.73
N LYS A 29 9.65 -22.09 -8.50
CA LYS A 29 9.38 -22.74 -7.20
C LYS A 29 10.20 -22.20 -6.03
N LYS A 30 11.34 -21.54 -6.30
CA LYS A 30 12.22 -20.94 -5.29
C LYS A 30 11.98 -19.44 -5.11
N VAL A 31 11.13 -18.85 -5.95
CA VAL A 31 10.83 -17.41 -5.90
C VAL A 31 9.88 -17.15 -4.74
N LYS A 32 10.19 -16.12 -3.96
CA LYS A 32 9.32 -15.62 -2.89
C LYS A 32 8.45 -14.50 -3.42
N PHE A 33 7.22 -14.82 -3.85
CA PHE A 33 6.29 -13.84 -4.43
C PHE A 33 5.69 -12.85 -3.42
N GLN A 34 5.73 -13.21 -2.13
CA GLN A 34 5.29 -12.40 -0.99
C GLN A 34 6.48 -11.91 -0.16
N ALA A 35 7.66 -11.73 -0.77
CA ALA A 35 8.83 -11.21 -0.09
C ALA A 35 8.52 -9.84 0.53
N LYS A 36 8.87 -9.66 1.82
CA LYS A 36 8.72 -8.40 2.55
C LYS A 36 10.06 -7.87 3.06
N LEU A 37 11.07 -8.73 3.18
CA LEU A 37 12.36 -8.40 3.77
C LEU A 37 13.47 -8.31 2.70
N GLU A 38 14.45 -7.43 2.92
CA GLU A 38 15.54 -7.18 1.96
C GLU A 38 16.28 -8.45 1.53
N HIS A 39 16.60 -9.34 2.48
CA HIS A 39 17.30 -10.59 2.20
C HIS A 39 16.49 -11.54 1.30
N GLU A 40 15.17 -11.42 1.27
CA GLU A 40 14.28 -12.19 0.38
C GLU A 40 14.31 -11.63 -1.04
N TYR A 41 14.34 -10.30 -1.19
CA TYR A 41 14.55 -9.67 -2.49
C TYR A 41 15.93 -10.04 -3.06
N ILE A 42 16.97 -10.05 -2.23
CA ILE A 42 18.32 -10.52 -2.65
C ILE A 42 18.27 -11.95 -3.17
N GLN A 43 17.55 -12.86 -2.48
CA GLN A 43 17.38 -14.24 -2.95
C GLN A 43 16.68 -14.30 -4.32
N ASN A 44 15.61 -13.53 -4.49
CA ASN A 44 14.89 -13.42 -5.76
C ASN A 44 15.79 -12.88 -6.90
N PHE A 45 16.58 -11.83 -6.64
CA PHE A 45 17.52 -11.30 -7.64
C PHE A 45 18.63 -12.29 -8.01
N LYS A 46 19.11 -13.12 -7.08
CA LYS A 46 20.06 -14.19 -7.41
C LYS A 46 19.45 -15.24 -8.34
N ILE A 47 18.16 -15.54 -8.21
CA ILE A 47 17.44 -16.42 -9.14
C ILE A 47 17.39 -15.78 -10.53
N LEU A 48 17.11 -14.47 -10.61
CA LEU A 48 17.08 -13.73 -11.88
C LEU A 48 18.47 -13.70 -12.55
N GLN A 49 19.54 -13.42 -11.80
CA GLN A 49 20.92 -13.47 -12.29
C GLN A 49 21.28 -14.85 -12.85
N ALA A 50 20.83 -15.93 -12.19
CA ALA A 50 21.05 -17.29 -12.68
C ALA A 50 20.30 -17.55 -14.01
N GLY A 51 19.10 -17.00 -14.17
CA GLY A 51 18.35 -17.03 -15.44
C GLY A 51 19.10 -16.30 -16.56
N PHE A 52 19.56 -15.08 -16.29
CA PHE A 52 20.35 -14.28 -17.23
C PHE A 52 21.61 -15.01 -17.68
N LYS A 53 22.37 -15.58 -16.72
CA LYS A 53 23.56 -16.37 -17.02
C LYS A 53 23.26 -17.60 -17.89
N ARG A 54 22.14 -18.29 -17.64
CA ARG A 54 21.72 -19.45 -18.44
C ARG A 54 21.39 -19.07 -19.88
N MET A 55 20.80 -17.90 -20.07
CA MET A 55 20.39 -17.39 -21.38
C MET A 55 21.46 -16.53 -22.07
N GLY A 56 22.66 -16.40 -21.47
CA GLY A 56 23.75 -15.61 -22.04
C GLY A 56 23.52 -14.10 -22.03
N VAL A 57 22.65 -13.60 -21.14
CA VAL A 57 22.39 -12.16 -20.97
C VAL A 57 23.52 -11.55 -20.13
N ASP A 58 24.27 -10.62 -20.70
CA ASP A 58 25.46 -9.98 -20.12
C ASP A 58 25.16 -8.73 -19.25
N LYS A 59 23.88 -8.35 -19.15
CA LYS A 59 23.45 -7.23 -18.30
C LYS A 59 23.75 -7.50 -16.81
N ILE A 60 24.58 -6.66 -16.23
CA ILE A 60 24.81 -6.62 -14.79
C ILE A 60 23.57 -6.03 -14.09
N ILE A 61 23.03 -6.79 -13.14
CA ILE A 61 21.91 -6.37 -12.29
C ILE A 61 22.47 -5.70 -11.02
N PRO A 62 22.20 -4.41 -10.76
CA PRO A 62 22.70 -3.70 -9.58
C PRO A 62 21.88 -4.05 -8.32
N VAL A 63 21.97 -5.31 -7.87
CA VAL A 63 21.14 -5.88 -6.80
C VAL A 63 21.14 -5.00 -5.54
N ASP A 64 22.31 -4.59 -5.06
CA ASP A 64 22.45 -3.80 -3.83
C ASP A 64 21.70 -2.47 -3.86
N LYS A 65 21.48 -1.91 -5.06
CA LYS A 65 20.70 -0.68 -5.24
C LYS A 65 19.21 -0.96 -5.36
N LEU A 66 18.85 -2.01 -6.12
CA LEU A 66 17.47 -2.38 -6.39
C LEU A 66 16.73 -2.81 -5.13
N VAL A 67 17.39 -3.62 -4.29
CA VAL A 67 16.77 -4.14 -3.04
C VAL A 67 16.53 -3.06 -1.99
N LYS A 68 17.17 -1.89 -2.13
CA LYS A 68 16.91 -0.71 -1.28
C LYS A 68 15.65 0.06 -1.70
N GLY A 69 15.02 -0.32 -2.81
CA GLY A 69 13.77 0.28 -3.27
C GLY A 69 13.88 1.73 -3.73
N LYS A 70 15.08 2.21 -4.05
CA LYS A 70 15.26 3.55 -4.62
C LYS A 70 14.61 3.64 -6.00
N PHE A 71 13.78 4.66 -6.21
CA PHE A 71 13.02 4.84 -7.45
C PHE A 71 13.91 4.90 -8.68
N GLN A 72 14.98 5.72 -8.66
CA GLN A 72 15.84 5.94 -9.82
C GLN A 72 16.48 4.65 -10.34
N ASP A 73 17.11 3.87 -9.46
CA ASP A 73 17.77 2.61 -9.85
C ASP A 73 16.75 1.57 -10.34
N ASN A 74 15.60 1.46 -9.68
CA ASN A 74 14.53 0.54 -10.08
C ASN A 74 13.90 0.93 -11.43
N PHE A 75 13.70 2.23 -11.64
CA PHE A 75 13.12 2.75 -12.88
C PHE A 75 14.08 2.61 -14.06
N GLU A 76 15.38 2.83 -13.86
CA GLU A 76 16.38 2.57 -14.89
C GLU A 76 16.41 1.07 -15.27
N PHE A 77 16.38 0.19 -14.28
CA PHE A 77 16.40 -1.25 -14.53
C PHE A 77 15.14 -1.73 -15.27
N VAL A 78 13.95 -1.28 -14.88
CA VAL A 78 12.70 -1.70 -15.53
C VAL A 78 12.60 -1.18 -16.96
N GLN A 79 13.11 0.04 -17.24
CA GLN A 79 13.18 0.56 -18.60
C GLN A 79 14.05 -0.31 -19.50
N TRP A 80 15.23 -0.70 -19.02
CA TRP A 80 16.09 -1.61 -19.75
C TRP A 80 15.41 -2.99 -19.91
N PHE A 81 14.81 -3.53 -18.85
CA PHE A 81 14.15 -4.82 -18.87
C PHE A 81 12.98 -4.86 -19.86
N LYS A 82 12.22 -3.77 -19.99
CA LYS A 82 11.15 -3.66 -21.00
C LYS A 82 11.69 -3.73 -22.42
N LYS A 83 12.79 -3.02 -22.73
CA LYS A 83 13.43 -3.10 -24.05
C LYS A 83 13.95 -4.52 -24.34
N PHE A 84 14.57 -5.15 -23.34
CA PHE A 84 14.99 -6.55 -23.43
C PHE A 84 13.79 -7.47 -23.68
N PHE A 85 12.70 -7.27 -22.95
CA PHE A 85 11.48 -8.04 -23.09
C PHE A 85 10.90 -7.95 -24.50
N ASP A 86 10.69 -6.73 -25.01
CA ASP A 86 10.10 -6.50 -26.34
C ASP A 86 10.94 -7.11 -27.47
N ALA A 87 12.27 -7.11 -27.31
CA ALA A 87 13.18 -7.68 -28.30
C ALA A 87 13.18 -9.22 -28.33
N ASN A 88 12.74 -9.88 -27.24
CA ASN A 88 12.81 -11.34 -27.09
C ASN A 88 11.43 -12.01 -27.03
N TYR A 89 10.35 -11.24 -26.90
CA TYR A 89 9.01 -11.79 -26.81
C TYR A 89 8.52 -12.27 -28.19
N ASP A 90 8.11 -13.53 -28.24
CA ASP A 90 7.66 -14.22 -29.47
C ASP A 90 6.12 -14.22 -29.62
N GLY A 91 5.39 -13.55 -28.73
CA GLY A 91 3.93 -13.44 -28.79
C GLY A 91 3.18 -14.58 -28.09
N LYS A 92 3.84 -15.50 -27.39
CA LYS A 92 3.15 -16.64 -26.75
C LYS A 92 2.21 -16.21 -25.62
N ASP A 93 1.05 -16.87 -25.54
CA ASP A 93 0.17 -16.72 -24.38
C ASP A 93 0.85 -17.27 -23.12
N TYR A 94 0.68 -16.56 -22.01
CA TYR A 94 1.25 -16.93 -20.72
C TYR A 94 0.25 -16.61 -19.61
N ASP A 95 -0.03 -17.61 -18.78
CA ASP A 95 -0.83 -17.44 -17.58
C ASP A 95 0.11 -17.23 -16.36
N PRO A 96 0.25 -15.98 -15.89
CA PRO A 96 1.13 -15.68 -14.77
C PRO A 96 0.60 -16.25 -13.44
N VAL A 97 -0.70 -16.51 -13.30
CA VAL A 97 -1.28 -17.06 -12.07
C VAL A 97 -1.01 -18.56 -12.00
N ALA A 98 -1.24 -19.27 -13.11
CA ALA A 98 -0.92 -20.70 -13.19
C ALA A 98 0.58 -20.96 -13.02
N ALA A 99 1.45 -20.13 -13.61
CA ALA A 99 2.90 -20.26 -13.46
C ALA A 99 3.37 -20.11 -12.00
N ARG A 100 2.67 -19.27 -11.23
CA ARG A 100 2.87 -19.12 -9.78
C ARG A 100 2.15 -20.17 -8.93
N GLN A 101 1.46 -21.13 -9.54
CA GLN A 101 0.64 -22.13 -8.85
C GLN A 101 -0.41 -21.50 -7.94
N GLY A 102 -0.99 -20.37 -8.35
CA GLY A 102 -1.99 -19.65 -7.58
C GLY A 102 -1.44 -18.83 -6.41
N GLN A 103 -0.11 -18.74 -6.24
CA GLN A 103 0.46 -17.80 -5.26
C GLN A 103 0.14 -16.36 -5.68
N GLU A 104 -0.52 -15.64 -4.77
CA GLU A 104 -0.69 -14.20 -4.90
C GLU A 104 0.68 -13.53 -4.88
N THR A 105 0.85 -12.50 -5.70
CA THR A 105 1.94 -11.53 -5.57
C THR A 105 1.58 -10.55 -4.47
N ALA A 106 2.57 -10.05 -3.73
CA ALA A 106 2.34 -8.98 -2.78
C ALA A 106 1.62 -7.83 -3.52
N VAL A 107 0.36 -7.59 -3.17
CA VAL A 107 -0.45 -6.57 -3.82
C VAL A 107 0.25 -5.24 -3.55
N ALA A 108 0.66 -4.53 -4.60
CA ALA A 108 0.85 -3.09 -4.45
C ALA A 108 -0.46 -2.54 -3.89
N PRO A 109 -0.45 -1.63 -2.89
CA PRO A 109 -1.68 -1.10 -2.32
C PRO A 109 -2.60 -0.64 -3.45
N SER A 110 -3.68 -1.37 -3.66
CA SER A 110 -4.64 -1.07 -4.71
C SER A 110 -5.41 0.18 -4.25
N LEU A 111 -5.16 1.32 -4.90
CA LEU A 111 -6.01 2.51 -4.78
C LEU A 111 -7.32 2.27 -5.54
N VAL A 112 -8.09 1.28 -5.13
CA VAL A 112 -9.51 1.21 -5.48
C VAL A 112 -10.25 1.96 -4.39
N ALA A 113 -10.79 3.12 -4.74
CA ALA A 113 -11.68 3.87 -3.88
C ALA A 113 -12.78 2.93 -3.36
N PRO A 114 -13.04 2.85 -2.05
CA PRO A 114 -14.15 2.06 -1.55
C PRO A 114 -15.45 2.66 -2.10
N ALA A 115 -16.12 1.92 -2.99
CA ALA A 115 -17.48 2.22 -3.36
C ALA A 115 -18.33 2.27 -2.07
N LEU A 116 -19.01 3.40 -1.88
CA LEU A 116 -19.83 3.72 -0.72
C LEU A 116 -20.90 2.64 -0.47
N ASN A 117 -20.61 1.67 0.41
CA ASN A 117 -21.64 0.80 0.95
C ASN A 117 -22.42 1.57 2.01
N LYS A 118 -23.58 2.14 1.62
CA LYS A 118 -24.57 2.68 2.57
C LYS A 118 -25.20 1.53 3.36
N PRO A 119 -25.12 1.51 4.71
CA PRO A 119 -25.89 0.58 5.50
C PRO A 119 -27.36 1.05 5.60
N LYS A 120 -28.30 0.15 5.25
CA LYS A 120 -29.74 0.32 5.49
C LYS A 120 -30.01 0.12 6.98
N LYS A 121 -30.53 1.14 7.67
CA LYS A 121 -31.20 1.00 8.97
C LYS A 121 -32.61 0.43 8.78
N PRO A 122 -33.09 -0.42 9.70
CA PRO A 122 -34.48 -0.38 10.12
C PRO A 122 -34.61 0.20 11.52
N LEU A 123 -35.59 1.09 11.67
CA LEU A 123 -36.06 1.63 12.94
C LEU A 123 -36.76 0.55 13.77
N SER A 124 -36.57 0.57 15.09
CA SER A 124 -37.65 0.32 16.05
C SER A 124 -37.25 0.77 17.45
N SER A 125 -38.12 1.57 18.03
CA SER A 125 -38.17 2.09 19.40
C SER A 125 -38.37 0.99 20.46
N SER A 126 -37.77 1.16 21.65
CA SER A 126 -38.47 1.46 22.92
C SER A 126 -37.73 0.91 24.15
N SER A 127 -37.77 1.73 25.19
CA SER A 127 -37.30 1.61 26.58
C SER A 127 -37.78 0.39 27.38
N ALA A 128 -36.96 -0.08 28.34
CA ALA A 128 -37.25 -0.14 29.80
C ALA A 128 -36.35 -1.17 30.53
N ALA A 129 -36.08 -0.90 31.82
CA ALA A 129 -35.19 -1.62 32.72
C ALA A 129 -35.92 -2.71 33.58
N PRO A 130 -35.36 -3.25 34.70
CA PRO A 130 -35.06 -4.69 34.86
C PRO A 130 -35.86 -5.41 35.97
N GLN A 131 -36.06 -6.74 35.90
CA GLN A 131 -36.45 -7.55 37.08
C GLN A 131 -35.97 -9.02 37.08
N ARG A 132 -35.37 -9.44 38.20
CA ARG A 132 -35.35 -10.80 38.81
C ARG A 132 -36.60 -10.91 39.72
N PRO A 133 -37.14 -12.10 40.16
CA PRO A 133 -36.40 -13.10 40.96
C PRO A 133 -36.94 -14.58 41.03
N ILE A 134 -36.18 -15.47 41.73
CA ILE A 134 -36.55 -16.59 42.67
C ILE A 134 -37.38 -17.80 42.12
N SER A 135 -37.09 -19.10 42.34
CA SER A 135 -36.97 -19.86 43.61
C SER A 135 -36.60 -21.36 43.45
N THR A 136 -35.89 -21.92 44.46
CA THR A 136 -35.95 -23.29 45.11
C THR A 136 -35.90 -24.59 44.26
N GLN A 137 -35.14 -25.66 44.57
CA GLN A 137 -34.99 -26.37 45.86
C GLN A 137 -33.82 -27.41 45.88
N ARG A 138 -33.20 -27.55 47.06
CA ARG A 138 -32.49 -28.67 47.76
C ARG A 138 -32.73 -30.12 47.21
N THR A 139 -31.82 -31.12 47.21
CA THR A 139 -30.99 -31.77 48.28
C THR A 139 -29.99 -32.82 47.71
N THR A 140 -28.83 -32.98 48.40
CA THR A 140 -28.03 -34.22 48.69
C THR A 140 -27.54 -35.19 47.60
N ALA A 141 -26.21 -35.39 47.53
CA ALA A 141 -25.48 -36.64 47.87
C ALA A 141 -24.16 -36.79 47.10
N ALA A 142 -23.16 -37.38 47.77
CA ALA A 142 -21.77 -37.53 47.32
C ALA A 142 -21.56 -38.67 46.31
N THR A 143 -20.55 -38.56 45.43
CA THR A 143 -19.33 -39.41 45.36
C THR A 143 -18.69 -39.50 43.96
N LYS A 144 -17.35 -39.40 43.98
CA LYS A 144 -16.32 -40.06 43.16
C LYS A 144 -16.11 -39.72 41.68
N ALA A 145 -14.80 -39.69 41.39
CA ALA A 145 -14.13 -39.41 40.14
C ALA A 145 -14.30 -40.49 39.07
N GLY A 146 -14.29 -40.05 37.81
CA GLY A 146 -14.01 -40.82 36.61
C GLY A 146 -13.48 -39.87 35.52
N PRO A 147 -12.50 -40.27 34.68
CA PRO A 147 -11.83 -39.36 33.76
C PRO A 147 -12.64 -39.23 32.44
N GLY A 148 -13.15 -38.03 32.17
CA GLY A 148 -13.88 -37.69 30.95
C GLY A 148 -12.98 -36.97 29.94
N VAL A 149 -12.74 -37.65 28.82
CA VAL A 149 -12.03 -37.17 27.63
C VAL A 149 -12.82 -36.04 26.93
N VAL A 150 -12.09 -34.95 26.66
CA VAL A 150 -12.19 -33.98 25.54
C VAL A 150 -13.57 -33.47 25.10
N ARG A 151 -13.76 -32.15 25.28
CA ARG A 151 -14.22 -31.27 24.19
C ARG A 151 -13.64 -29.87 24.39
N LYS A 152 -12.49 -29.61 23.78
CA LYS A 152 -11.95 -28.26 23.63
C LYS A 152 -12.41 -27.78 22.26
N ASN A 153 -13.34 -26.82 22.25
CA ASN A 153 -13.71 -26.09 21.04
C ASN A 153 -12.43 -25.45 20.46
N PRO A 154 -12.06 -25.68 19.19
CA PRO A 154 -11.10 -24.84 18.50
C PRO A 154 -11.90 -23.68 17.90
N GLY A 155 -11.89 -22.54 18.57
CA GLY A 155 -12.68 -21.39 18.14
C GLY A 155 -12.17 -20.09 18.71
N VAL A 156 -10.84 -19.91 18.75
CA VAL A 156 -10.21 -18.59 18.94
C VAL A 156 -8.86 -18.68 18.24
N GLY A 157 -8.68 -17.94 17.15
CA GLY A 157 -7.42 -17.95 16.40
C GLY A 157 -7.32 -16.98 15.23
N ASN A 158 -8.41 -16.29 14.84
CA ASN A 158 -8.37 -15.37 13.69
C ASN A 158 -8.29 -13.87 14.07
N GLY A 159 -8.54 -13.50 15.33
CA GLY A 159 -8.56 -12.09 15.75
C GLY A 159 -7.18 -11.47 15.86
N ASP A 160 -6.17 -12.26 16.24
CA ASP A 160 -4.79 -11.79 16.38
C ASP A 160 -4.14 -11.53 15.01
N ASP A 161 -4.48 -12.34 14.00
CA ASP A 161 -4.02 -12.16 12.62
C ASP A 161 -4.66 -10.92 11.97
N GLU A 162 -5.97 -10.69 12.19
CA GLU A 162 -6.69 -9.51 11.69
C GLU A 162 -6.19 -8.23 12.38
N ALA A 163 -5.92 -8.27 13.68
CA ALA A 163 -5.35 -7.15 14.42
C ALA A 163 -3.94 -6.78 13.93
N ALA A 164 -3.11 -7.79 13.64
CA ALA A 164 -1.77 -7.58 13.08
C ALA A 164 -1.83 -6.97 11.67
N GLU A 165 -2.77 -7.41 10.83
CA GLU A 165 -2.97 -6.88 9.49
C GLU A 165 -3.44 -5.42 9.51
N LEU A 166 -4.42 -5.09 10.36
CA LEU A 166 -4.89 -3.71 10.54
C LEU A 166 -3.77 -2.80 11.08
N MET A 167 -2.94 -3.29 12.00
CA MET A 167 -1.80 -2.54 12.53
C MET A 167 -0.74 -2.28 11.44
N GLN A 168 -0.50 -3.26 10.56
CA GLN A 168 0.35 -3.07 9.39
C GLN A 168 -0.23 -2.02 8.43
N GLN A 169 -1.53 -2.05 8.16
CA GLN A 169 -2.19 -1.08 7.27
C GLN A 169 -2.11 0.35 7.83
N VAL A 170 -2.33 0.52 9.14
CA VAL A 170 -2.17 1.82 9.82
C VAL A 170 -0.74 2.33 9.70
N SER A 171 0.27 1.45 9.85
CA SER A 171 1.67 1.85 9.69
C SER A 171 1.99 2.32 8.27
N VAL A 172 1.47 1.63 7.26
CA VAL A 172 1.68 2.00 5.84
C VAL A 172 0.98 3.33 5.52
N LEU A 173 -0.25 3.50 5.98
CA LEU A 173 -0.99 4.75 5.78
C LEU A 173 -0.30 5.94 6.44
N LYS A 174 0.25 5.78 7.65
CA LYS A 174 1.01 6.83 8.32
C LYS A 174 2.23 7.27 7.51
N LEU A 175 3.02 6.32 7.01
CA LEU A 175 4.17 6.63 6.16
C LEU A 175 3.74 7.31 4.85
N THR A 176 2.64 6.87 4.27
CA THR A 176 2.09 7.48 3.04
C THR A 176 1.65 8.91 3.27
N VAL A 177 0.98 9.19 4.40
CA VAL A 177 0.58 10.56 4.77
C VAL A 177 1.81 11.43 4.98
N GLU A 178 2.83 10.94 5.69
CA GLU A 178 4.07 11.70 5.91
C GLU A 178 4.76 12.08 4.58
N ASP A 179 4.80 11.15 3.62
CA ASP A 179 5.39 11.42 2.31
C ASP A 179 4.53 12.40 1.48
N LEU A 180 3.20 12.27 1.53
CA LEU A 180 2.29 13.22 0.89
C LEU A 180 2.36 14.62 1.51
N GLU A 181 2.58 14.73 2.82
CA GLU A 181 2.79 16.01 3.51
C GLU A 181 4.09 16.67 3.03
N LYS A 182 5.18 15.91 2.87
CA LYS A 182 6.43 16.42 2.30
C LYS A 182 6.23 16.90 0.87
N GLU A 183 5.48 16.16 0.04
CA GLU A 183 5.16 16.58 -1.32
C GLU A 183 4.30 17.85 -1.34
N ARG A 184 3.25 17.90 -0.52
CA ARG A 184 2.40 19.09 -0.34
C ARG A 184 3.24 20.32 0.01
N ASP A 185 4.11 20.20 1.02
CA ASP A 185 4.93 21.31 1.50
C ASP A 185 5.96 21.74 0.46
N PHE A 186 6.51 20.78 -0.30
CA PHE A 186 7.42 21.06 -1.40
C PHE A 186 6.75 21.86 -2.52
N TYR A 187 5.55 21.48 -2.95
CA TYR A 187 4.81 22.21 -3.99
C TYR A 187 4.29 23.55 -3.49
N PHE A 188 3.76 23.59 -2.27
CA PHE A 188 3.30 24.82 -1.63
C PHE A 188 4.43 25.85 -1.52
N GLY A 189 5.61 25.43 -1.06
CA GLY A 189 6.78 26.32 -0.97
C GLY A 189 7.20 26.90 -2.33
N LYS A 190 7.11 26.11 -3.41
CA LYS A 190 7.36 26.62 -4.77
C LYS A 190 6.32 27.66 -5.19
N LEU A 191 5.04 27.39 -4.96
CA LEU A 191 3.95 28.32 -5.29
C LEU A 191 4.07 29.62 -4.48
N ARG A 192 4.41 29.52 -3.19
CA ARG A 192 4.67 30.69 -2.33
C ARG A 192 5.84 31.54 -2.83
N ASN A 193 6.92 30.92 -3.28
CA ASN A 193 8.04 31.65 -3.87
C ASN A 193 7.63 32.38 -5.16
N ILE A 194 6.81 31.74 -6.01
CA ILE A 194 6.27 32.38 -7.23
C ILE A 194 5.35 33.55 -6.86
N GLU A 195 4.49 33.37 -5.86
CA GLU A 195 3.59 34.41 -5.35
C GLU A 195 4.37 35.64 -4.85
N LEU A 196 5.45 35.44 -4.08
CA LEU A 196 6.32 36.52 -3.62
C LEU A 196 6.93 37.31 -4.78
N ILE A 197 7.41 36.62 -5.82
CA ILE A 197 7.93 37.28 -7.04
C ILE A 197 6.84 38.12 -7.70
N CYS A 198 5.60 37.62 -7.78
CA CYS A 198 4.51 38.39 -8.37
C CYS A 198 4.17 39.64 -7.54
N GLN A 199 4.21 39.55 -6.20
CA GLN A 199 3.94 40.68 -5.29
C GLN A 199 5.03 41.75 -5.36
N GLU A 200 6.31 41.37 -5.43
CA GLU A 200 7.44 42.30 -5.56
C GLU A 200 7.38 43.11 -6.87
N ASN A 201 6.77 42.55 -7.92
CA ASN A 201 6.68 43.13 -9.26
C ASN A 201 5.30 43.74 -9.60
N GLU A 202 4.37 43.84 -8.65
CA GLU A 202 2.98 44.29 -8.88
C GLU A 202 2.88 45.71 -9.49
N GLY A 203 3.87 46.57 -9.25
CA GLY A 203 3.91 47.94 -9.77
C GLY A 203 4.09 48.07 -11.29
N GLU A 204 4.54 47.01 -11.97
CA GLU A 204 4.88 47.05 -13.41
C GLU A 204 3.67 46.75 -14.33
N ASN A 205 2.51 46.38 -13.77
CA ASN A 205 1.28 46.01 -14.52
C ASN A 205 1.55 45.02 -15.67
N ASP A 206 2.36 43.98 -15.42
CA ASP A 206 2.65 42.94 -16.42
C ASP A 206 1.45 41.98 -16.59
N PRO A 207 0.85 41.88 -17.80
CA PRO A 207 -0.24 40.95 -18.08
C PRO A 207 0.11 39.47 -17.84
N LEU A 208 1.40 39.10 -17.88
CA LEU A 208 1.85 37.75 -17.57
C LEU A 208 1.77 37.46 -16.07
N LEU A 209 2.21 38.40 -15.23
CA LEU A 209 2.11 38.27 -13.76
C LEU A 209 0.66 38.15 -13.31
N GLN A 210 -0.25 38.93 -13.91
CA GLN A 210 -1.67 38.82 -13.61
C GLN A 210 -2.22 37.41 -13.90
N ARG A 211 -1.86 36.80 -15.03
CA ARG A 211 -2.29 35.43 -15.34
C ARG A 211 -1.73 34.40 -14.37
N ILE A 212 -0.51 34.60 -13.89
CA ILE A 212 0.11 33.71 -12.89
C ILE A 212 -0.64 33.82 -11.56
N VAL A 213 -0.95 35.05 -11.13
CA VAL A 213 -1.77 35.34 -9.95
C VAL A 213 -3.15 34.69 -10.06
N ASP A 214 -3.83 34.83 -11.21
CA ASP A 214 -5.14 34.21 -11.44
C ASP A 214 -5.09 32.68 -11.32
N ILE A 215 -3.99 32.04 -11.76
CA ILE A 215 -3.78 30.60 -11.59
C ILE A 215 -3.55 30.24 -10.11
N LEU A 216 -2.77 31.03 -9.38
CA LEU A 216 -2.45 30.76 -7.96
C LEU A 216 -3.68 30.85 -7.05
N TYR A 217 -4.61 31.75 -7.36
CA TYR A 217 -5.84 31.94 -6.59
C TYR A 217 -7.08 31.26 -7.21
N ALA A 218 -6.91 30.51 -8.30
CA ALA A 218 -7.99 29.73 -8.87
C ALA A 218 -8.48 28.70 -7.85
N THR A 219 -9.80 28.68 -7.63
CA THR A 219 -10.45 27.66 -6.80
C THR A 219 -11.19 26.67 -7.70
N ASP A 220 -11.01 25.38 -7.45
CA ASP A 220 -11.83 24.35 -8.11
C ASP A 220 -13.24 24.33 -7.50
N GLU A 221 -14.27 24.07 -8.33
CA GLU A 221 -15.66 23.94 -7.87
C GLU A 221 -15.79 22.83 -6.81
N GLY A 222 -15.92 23.24 -5.54
CA GLY A 222 -16.01 22.33 -4.39
C GLY A 222 -14.89 22.48 -3.35
N PHE A 223 -13.88 23.33 -3.60
CA PHE A 223 -12.87 23.67 -2.60
C PHE A 223 -13.42 24.76 -1.66
N VAL A 224 -13.87 24.36 -0.46
CA VAL A 224 -14.23 25.29 0.61
C VAL A 224 -12.94 25.66 1.32
N ILE A 225 -12.50 26.92 1.18
CA ILE A 225 -11.48 27.50 2.06
C ILE A 225 -12.08 27.44 3.47
N PRO A 226 -11.52 26.69 4.42
CA PRO A 226 -11.93 26.79 5.81
C PRO A 226 -11.72 28.26 6.21
N ASP A 227 -12.79 28.93 6.66
CA ASP A 227 -12.72 30.32 7.12
C ASP A 227 -11.43 30.57 7.91
N GLU A 228 -10.74 31.68 7.65
CA GLU A 228 -9.62 32.21 8.44
C GLU A 228 -10.09 32.65 9.85
N GLY A 229 -10.80 31.76 10.55
CA GLY A 229 -11.28 31.91 11.91
C GLY A 229 -10.82 30.71 12.72
N GLY A 230 -9.49 30.55 12.87
CA GLY A 230 -8.97 29.75 13.96
C GLY A 230 -9.53 30.29 15.29
N PRO A 231 -9.89 29.43 16.26
CA PRO A 231 -10.26 29.91 17.59
C PRO A 231 -9.11 30.77 18.12
N GLN A 232 -9.43 32.01 18.49
CA GLN A 232 -8.52 32.88 19.22
C GLN A 232 -8.06 32.10 20.45
N GLU A 233 -6.79 31.71 20.48
CA GLU A 233 -6.12 31.33 21.72
C GLU A 233 -6.17 32.58 22.60
N GLU A 234 -7.13 32.63 23.52
CA GLU A 234 -7.11 33.56 24.64
C GLU A 234 -5.76 33.32 25.35
N GLN A 235 -4.86 34.29 25.20
CA GLN A 235 -3.65 34.37 25.99
C GLN A 235 -4.08 34.45 27.45
N GLU A 236 -3.88 33.36 28.20
CA GLU A 236 -3.85 33.40 29.66
C GLU A 236 -2.65 34.28 30.05
N GLU A 237 -2.92 35.57 30.23
CA GLU A 237 -2.04 36.48 30.96
C GLU A 237 -2.11 36.13 32.45
N TYR A 238 -0.91 36.07 33.05
CA TYR A 238 -0.58 35.66 34.42
C TYR A 238 -1.47 36.23 35.54
#